data_AF-A0A1I2VZD6-F1
#
_entry.id   AF-A0A1I2VZD6-F1
#
_cell.length_a   1.000
_cell.length_b   1.000
_cell.length_c   1.000
_cell.angle_alpha   90.00
_cell.angle_beta   90.00
_cell.angle_gamma   90.00
#
_symmetry.space_group_name_H-M   'P 1'
#
loop_
_entity.id
_entity.type
_entity.pdbx_description
1 polymer ?
#
loop_
_entity_poly.entity_id
_entity_poly.type
_entity_poly.pdbx_seq_one_letter_code
_entity_poly.pdbx_strand_id
1 'polypeptide(L)'
;MRKIQQYVFAIVVALAAGGATAQDTTPSVEVQDVKNPDMKSYRAVVAGLDAFEQHHALAPSVPELRFRLVAHEGQEQLAGDPLYLRILGNGDPIPLPIAQDGTFAVPRVQAAIDDDADLILNRKKGVLKGYPDIRTPGLPENVRRLGDLRLECQVMIAIAKKEMGLMMKLFVNTVTMTSNWCDMSFDKKKVRFSFRSQHPLESADIVDGERRERLETSDFSFRSPVGESDWSNEARIELHYAPELTLEEKANPWLQTLFVVGSMSDWASRNPLRKVEDGVYAAELELGKGAHSFKVGTRGLTAISLGAPAPEQQVADGVAVPLAKQGKRLRLKVEAPGRYAFTLDARDKEAPTLRVARLP
;
A
#
# COMPACT_ATOMS: atom_id res chain seq x y z
N MET A 1 -54.46 6.25 10.72
CA MET A 1 -55.14 5.56 9.60
C MET A 1 -54.07 4.78 8.85
N ARG A 2 -53.67 3.58 9.30
CA ARG A 2 -54.30 2.27 9.06
C ARG A 2 -54.62 2.05 7.58
N LYS A 3 -53.86 1.15 6.92
CA LYS A 3 -54.27 0.01 6.06
C LYS A 3 -53.23 -0.21 4.92
N ILE A 4 -52.47 -1.33 4.95
CA ILE A 4 -52.78 -2.68 4.40
C ILE A 4 -52.66 -2.68 2.86
N GLN A 5 -52.26 -3.71 2.11
CA GLN A 5 -51.46 -4.93 2.25
C GLN A 5 -51.60 -5.62 0.87
N GLN A 6 -50.51 -6.21 0.39
CA GLN A 6 -50.39 -7.37 -0.53
C GLN A 6 -51.64 -7.85 -1.31
N TYR A 7 -51.44 -8.06 -2.62
CA TYR A 7 -52.13 -9.13 -3.35
C TYR A 7 -51.10 -10.08 -3.98
N VAL A 8 -51.15 -11.33 -3.53
CA VAL A 8 -50.61 -12.52 -4.19
C VAL A 8 -51.78 -13.14 -4.96
N PHE A 9 -51.58 -13.57 -6.21
CA PHE A 9 -52.49 -14.53 -6.84
C PHE A 9 -51.75 -15.61 -7.63
N ALA A 10 -52.34 -16.80 -7.55
CA ALA A 10 -51.84 -18.13 -7.86
C ALA A 10 -51.68 -18.48 -9.36
N ILE A 11 -50.66 -19.30 -9.62
CA ILE A 11 -50.66 -20.62 -10.29
C ILE A 11 -51.44 -20.78 -11.62
N VAL A 12 -50.70 -21.17 -12.67
CA VAL A 12 -51.14 -22.22 -13.63
C VAL A 12 -49.96 -23.16 -13.91
N VAL A 13 -50.21 -24.46 -13.70
CA VAL A 13 -49.36 -25.60 -14.08
C VAL A 13 -49.74 -26.03 -15.50
N ALA A 14 -48.76 -26.28 -16.37
CA ALA A 14 -48.93 -27.09 -17.57
C ALA A 14 -47.72 -28.02 -17.73
N LEU A 15 -47.98 -29.33 -17.67
CA LEU A 15 -47.05 -30.40 -18.01
C LEU A 15 -46.99 -30.58 -19.53
N ALA A 16 -45.79 -30.70 -20.08
CA ALA A 16 -45.54 -31.46 -21.30
C ALA A 16 -44.15 -32.10 -21.22
N ALA A 17 -44.12 -33.42 -21.36
CA ALA A 17 -42.92 -34.24 -21.42
C ALA A 17 -42.29 -34.16 -22.82
N GLY A 18 -40.95 -34.14 -22.89
CA GLY A 18 -40.23 -34.33 -24.15
C GLY A 18 -38.73 -34.06 -24.04
N GLY A 19 -37.94 -35.12 -24.11
CA GLY A 19 -36.56 -35.09 -24.61
C GLY A 19 -35.47 -34.74 -23.60
N ALA A 20 -34.81 -35.78 -23.07
CA ALA A 20 -33.46 -35.65 -22.57
C ALA A 20 -32.50 -35.52 -23.76
N THR A 21 -31.91 -34.33 -23.94
CA THR A 21 -30.60 -34.16 -24.58
C THR A 21 -29.76 -33.33 -23.65
N ALA A 22 -28.71 -33.95 -23.10
CA ALA A 22 -27.66 -33.27 -22.38
C ALA A 22 -27.02 -32.23 -23.30
N GLN A 23 -27.21 -30.95 -22.99
CA GLN A 23 -26.29 -29.90 -23.37
C GLN A 23 -25.77 -29.30 -22.08
N ASP A 24 -24.52 -29.65 -21.83
CA ASP A 24 -23.65 -29.02 -20.85
C ASP A 24 -23.45 -27.57 -21.29
N THR A 25 -24.33 -26.70 -20.82
CA THR A 25 -24.15 -25.25 -20.91
C THR A 25 -24.26 -24.73 -19.49
N THR A 26 -23.14 -24.75 -18.77
CA THR A 26 -22.96 -23.76 -17.72
C THR A 26 -22.95 -22.41 -18.42
N PRO A 27 -23.95 -21.53 -18.22
CA PRO A 27 -23.84 -20.19 -18.76
C PRO A 27 -22.74 -19.52 -17.93
N SER A 28 -21.55 -19.38 -18.53
CA SER A 28 -20.63 -18.35 -18.09
C SER A 28 -21.41 -17.05 -18.23
N VAL A 29 -21.85 -16.52 -17.09
CA VAL A 29 -22.45 -15.20 -17.01
C VAL A 29 -21.35 -14.24 -17.47
N GLU A 30 -21.35 -13.91 -18.76
CA GLU A 30 -20.77 -12.69 -19.26
C GLU A 30 -21.48 -11.57 -18.52
N VAL A 31 -20.81 -11.06 -17.49
CA VAL A 31 -21.17 -9.81 -16.86
C VAL A 31 -20.85 -8.73 -17.90
N GLN A 32 -21.80 -8.50 -18.80
CA GLN A 32 -21.88 -7.26 -19.56
C GLN A 32 -21.96 -6.09 -18.58
N ASP A 33 -21.15 -5.08 -18.88
CA ASP A 33 -21.26 -3.72 -18.36
C ASP A 33 -21.31 -3.56 -16.84
N VAL A 34 -20.16 -3.77 -16.22
CA VAL A 34 -19.75 -2.86 -15.16
C VAL A 34 -18.42 -2.25 -15.58
N LYS A 35 -18.47 -1.07 -16.20
CA LYS A 35 -17.36 -0.11 -16.15
C LYS A 35 -16.96 -0.02 -14.68
N ASN A 36 -15.80 -0.58 -14.35
CA ASN A 36 -15.35 -0.74 -12.98
C ASN A 36 -14.37 0.41 -12.69
N PRO A 37 -14.81 1.52 -12.07
CA PRO A 37 -14.10 2.81 -12.08
C PRO A 37 -12.82 2.88 -11.22
N ASP A 38 -12.18 1.74 -10.93
CA ASP A 38 -11.02 1.67 -10.02
C ASP A 38 -9.79 0.99 -10.62
N MET A 39 -9.85 0.61 -11.89
CA MET A 39 -8.65 0.29 -12.65
C MET A 39 -8.16 1.56 -13.34
N LYS A 40 -6.84 1.75 -13.37
CA LYS A 40 -6.28 2.91 -14.06
C LYS A 40 -6.76 2.84 -15.50
N SER A 41 -7.44 3.88 -15.98
CA SER A 41 -7.86 3.91 -17.39
C SER A 41 -6.61 3.66 -18.24
N TYR A 42 -6.74 2.90 -19.33
CA TYR A 42 -5.60 2.64 -20.22
C TYR A 42 -4.97 3.96 -20.68
N ARG A 43 -5.80 4.97 -20.92
CA ARG A 43 -5.39 6.35 -21.22
C ARG A 43 -4.54 7.02 -20.13
N ALA A 44 -4.80 6.73 -18.84
CA ALA A 44 -3.95 7.20 -17.74
C ALA A 44 -2.59 6.52 -17.75
N VAL A 45 -2.54 5.20 -17.99
CA VAL A 45 -1.27 4.47 -18.13
C VAL A 45 -0.48 4.94 -19.34
N VAL A 46 -1.14 5.23 -20.47
CA VAL A 46 -0.50 5.82 -21.65
C VAL A 46 0.12 7.18 -21.35
N ALA A 47 -0.54 8.03 -20.55
CA ALA A 47 0.07 9.29 -20.09
C ALA A 47 1.34 9.04 -19.24
N GLY A 48 1.39 7.94 -18.50
CA GLY A 48 2.62 7.48 -17.84
C GLY A 48 3.70 7.05 -18.82
N LEU A 49 3.35 6.31 -19.88
CA LEU A 49 4.27 5.95 -20.96
C LEU A 49 4.81 7.21 -21.66
N ASP A 50 3.99 8.24 -21.88
CA ASP A 50 4.43 9.51 -22.46
C ASP A 50 5.45 10.22 -21.56
N ALA A 51 5.17 10.27 -20.25
CA ALA A 51 6.08 10.86 -19.28
C ALA A 51 7.42 10.11 -19.17
N PHE A 52 7.40 8.78 -19.30
CA PHE A 52 8.63 7.98 -19.33
C PHE A 52 9.53 8.38 -20.49
N GLU A 53 9.00 8.45 -21.71
CA GLU A 53 9.75 8.87 -22.90
C GLU A 53 10.24 10.32 -22.77
N GLN A 54 9.36 11.23 -22.34
CA GLN A 54 9.68 12.65 -22.21
C GLN A 54 10.82 12.91 -21.22
N HIS A 55 10.90 12.12 -20.15
CA HIS A 55 11.85 12.31 -19.06
C HIS A 55 12.95 11.23 -19.02
N HIS A 56 13.08 10.42 -20.07
CA HIS A 56 13.99 9.26 -20.14
C HIS A 56 15.45 9.61 -19.80
N ALA A 57 15.88 10.85 -20.08
CA ALA A 57 17.20 11.37 -19.71
C ALA A 57 17.54 11.25 -18.21
N LEU A 58 16.55 11.11 -17.33
CA LEU A 58 16.76 10.83 -15.90
C LEU A 58 17.27 9.41 -15.64
N ALA A 59 16.92 8.44 -16.49
CA ALA A 59 17.31 7.04 -16.38
C ALA A 59 17.64 6.43 -17.76
N PRO A 60 18.72 6.89 -18.41
CA PRO A 60 19.01 6.56 -19.82
C PRO A 60 19.31 5.08 -20.07
N SER A 61 19.72 4.34 -19.04
CA SER A 61 19.99 2.90 -19.13
C SER A 61 18.75 2.01 -19.00
N VAL A 62 17.59 2.58 -18.68
CA VAL A 62 16.33 1.82 -18.56
C VAL A 62 15.69 1.71 -19.96
N PRO A 63 15.58 0.51 -20.54
CA PRO A 63 15.18 0.38 -21.95
C PRO A 63 13.67 0.56 -22.18
N GLU A 64 12.84 0.22 -21.19
CA GLU A 64 11.39 0.30 -21.28
C GLU A 64 10.76 0.56 -19.91
N LEU A 65 9.58 1.18 -19.89
CA LEU A 65 8.77 1.29 -18.69
C LEU A 65 8.09 -0.04 -18.37
N ARG A 66 8.40 -0.58 -17.19
CA ARG A 66 7.67 -1.72 -16.61
C ARG A 66 6.82 -1.25 -15.43
N PHE A 67 5.80 -2.04 -15.13
CA PHE A 67 4.95 -1.88 -13.95
C PHE A 67 5.05 -3.14 -13.11
N ARG A 68 4.91 -3.00 -11.79
CA ARG A 68 4.91 -4.11 -10.84
C ARG A 68 3.58 -4.19 -10.11
N LEU A 69 3.01 -5.39 -10.03
CA LEU A 69 1.86 -5.65 -9.18
C LEU A 69 2.33 -5.86 -7.74
N VAL A 70 1.76 -5.10 -6.82
CA VAL A 70 2.06 -5.19 -5.38
C VAL A 70 0.76 -5.47 -4.63
N ALA A 71 0.82 -6.41 -3.69
CA ALA A 71 -0.28 -6.68 -2.78
C ALA A 71 -0.46 -5.52 -1.81
N HIS A 72 -1.71 -5.28 -1.40
CA HIS A 72 -1.96 -4.38 -0.29
C HIS A 72 -1.25 -4.89 0.98
N GLU A 73 -0.72 -3.97 1.79
CA GLU A 73 -0.06 -4.28 3.07
C GLU A 73 -0.89 -5.27 3.90
N GLY A 74 -0.24 -6.33 4.37
CA GLY A 74 -0.85 -7.37 5.22
C GLY A 74 -1.55 -8.52 4.49
N GLN A 75 -1.50 -8.59 3.16
CA GLN A 75 -1.98 -9.74 2.39
C GLN A 75 -0.79 -10.50 1.80
N GLU A 76 -0.79 -11.83 1.96
CA GLU A 76 0.24 -12.69 1.38
C GLU A 76 0.37 -12.43 -0.12
N GLN A 77 1.64 -12.32 -0.54
CA GLN A 77 2.12 -12.39 -1.92
C GLN A 77 1.29 -13.37 -2.73
N LEU A 78 0.87 -12.99 -3.94
CA LEU A 78 0.76 -13.73 -5.24
C LEU A 78 0.54 -15.26 -5.28
N ALA A 79 0.30 -15.94 -4.15
CA ALA A 79 0.19 -17.37 -3.99
C ALA A 79 -1.29 -17.72 -4.14
N GLY A 80 -1.62 -18.24 -5.31
CA GLY A 80 -2.97 -18.59 -5.72
C GLY A 80 -3.03 -18.79 -7.23
N ASP A 81 -4.24 -18.79 -7.77
CA ASP A 81 -4.53 -18.96 -9.19
C ASP A 81 -3.67 -18.07 -10.09
N PRO A 82 -3.37 -18.48 -11.34
CA PRO A 82 -2.63 -17.64 -12.29
C PRO A 82 -3.23 -16.24 -12.40
N LEU A 83 -2.36 -15.22 -12.43
CA LEU A 83 -2.78 -13.84 -12.67
C LEU A 83 -3.00 -13.62 -14.17
N TYR A 84 -4.13 -13.01 -14.50
CA TYR A 84 -4.47 -12.60 -15.85
C TYR A 84 -4.74 -11.10 -15.85
N LEU A 85 -3.89 -10.37 -16.57
CA LEU A 85 -4.04 -8.95 -16.85
C LEU A 85 -4.32 -8.79 -18.35
N ARG A 86 -5.28 -7.92 -18.69
CA ARG A 86 -5.63 -7.63 -20.08
C ARG A 86 -6.09 -6.19 -20.26
N ILE A 87 -5.91 -5.66 -21.46
CA ILE A 87 -6.57 -4.42 -21.89
C ILE A 87 -7.93 -4.80 -22.45
N LEU A 88 -8.99 -4.16 -21.98
CA LEU A 88 -10.37 -4.41 -22.39
C LEU A 88 -10.99 -3.10 -22.89
N GLY A 89 -11.22 -3.02 -24.20
CA GLY A 89 -11.96 -1.94 -24.87
C GLY A 89 -13.20 -2.49 -25.57
N ASN A 90 -13.51 -1.99 -26.77
CA ASN A 90 -14.65 -2.49 -27.56
C ASN A 90 -14.27 -3.68 -28.46
N GLY A 91 -12.99 -3.87 -28.75
CA GLY A 91 -12.46 -5.00 -29.50
C GLY A 91 -12.07 -6.20 -28.62
N ASP A 92 -11.33 -7.14 -29.23
CA ASP A 92 -10.84 -8.34 -28.55
C ASP A 92 -9.92 -7.97 -27.36
N PRO A 93 -10.04 -8.65 -26.21
CA PRO A 93 -9.18 -8.37 -25.06
C PRO A 93 -7.71 -8.67 -25.37
N ILE A 94 -6.83 -7.72 -25.08
CA ILE A 94 -5.39 -7.86 -25.35
C ILE A 94 -4.69 -8.38 -24.08
N PRO A 95 -4.15 -9.61 -24.06
CA PRO A 95 -3.48 -10.15 -22.89
C PRO A 95 -2.17 -9.41 -22.61
N LEU A 96 -1.91 -9.13 -21.33
CA LEU A 96 -0.66 -8.57 -20.83
C LEU A 96 0.07 -9.62 -19.99
N PRO A 97 1.12 -10.27 -20.53
CA PRO A 97 1.90 -11.24 -19.79
C PRO A 97 2.54 -10.62 -18.54
N ILE A 98 2.41 -11.30 -17.40
CA ILE A 98 3.06 -10.93 -16.14
C ILE A 98 4.27 -11.84 -15.97
N ALA A 99 5.45 -11.24 -15.84
CA ALA A 99 6.70 -11.94 -15.54
C ALA A 99 6.66 -12.58 -14.15
N GLN A 100 7.55 -13.54 -13.89
CA GLN A 100 7.60 -14.26 -12.62
C GLN A 100 7.87 -13.34 -11.42
N ASP A 101 8.57 -12.23 -11.62
CA ASP A 101 8.81 -11.23 -10.60
C ASP A 101 7.59 -10.31 -10.35
N GLY A 102 6.47 -10.53 -11.04
CA GLY A 102 5.26 -9.73 -10.94
C GLY A 102 5.28 -8.45 -11.77
N THR A 103 6.27 -8.28 -12.65
CA THR A 103 6.32 -7.13 -13.57
C THR A 103 5.63 -7.39 -14.89
N PHE A 104 5.14 -6.34 -15.53
CA PHE A 104 4.55 -6.40 -16.87
C PHE A 104 4.83 -5.11 -17.62
N ALA A 105 4.81 -5.18 -18.95
CA ALA A 105 4.87 -4.02 -19.84
C ALA A 105 3.48 -3.76 -20.42
N VAL A 106 3.20 -2.49 -20.72
CA VAL A 106 1.93 -2.08 -21.32
C VAL A 106 2.21 -1.56 -22.73
N PRO A 107 1.78 -2.26 -23.79
CA PRO A 107 2.01 -1.82 -25.15
C PRO A 107 1.17 -0.57 -25.46
N ARG A 108 1.60 0.21 -26.46
CA ARG A 108 0.79 1.29 -27.05
C ARG A 108 -0.08 0.73 -28.16
N VAL A 109 -1.39 0.77 -27.97
CA VAL A 109 -2.38 0.25 -28.92
C VAL A 109 -3.40 1.36 -29.17
N GLN A 110 -3.34 1.98 -30.35
CA GLN A 110 -4.16 3.16 -30.66
C GLN A 110 -5.67 2.88 -30.54
N ALA A 111 -6.13 1.73 -31.05
CA ALA A 111 -7.53 1.34 -30.93
C ALA A 111 -8.02 1.28 -29.46
N ALA A 112 -7.18 0.81 -28.53
CA ALA A 112 -7.53 0.77 -27.12
C ALA A 112 -7.51 2.16 -26.45
N ILE A 113 -6.72 3.11 -26.98
CA ILE A 113 -6.76 4.51 -26.55
C ILE A 113 -8.08 5.15 -26.99
N ASP A 114 -8.43 4.94 -28.26
CA ASP A 114 -9.63 5.51 -28.88
C ASP A 114 -10.91 4.95 -28.25
N ASP A 115 -10.88 3.68 -27.83
CA ASP A 115 -11.99 3.01 -27.13
C ASP A 115 -12.12 3.38 -25.64
N ASP A 116 -11.24 4.23 -25.09
CA ASP A 116 -11.14 4.49 -23.64
C ASP A 116 -11.07 3.17 -22.83
N ALA A 117 -10.23 2.23 -23.27
CA ALA A 117 -10.09 0.90 -22.67
C ALA A 117 -9.64 0.93 -21.19
N ASP A 118 -9.85 -0.19 -20.50
CA ASP A 118 -9.44 -0.40 -19.10
C ASP A 118 -8.43 -1.55 -18.96
N LEU A 119 -7.58 -1.47 -17.93
CA LEU A 119 -6.68 -2.56 -17.55
C LEU A 119 -7.35 -3.47 -16.52
N ILE A 120 -7.76 -4.68 -16.93
CA ILE A 120 -8.51 -5.61 -16.10
C ILE A 120 -7.62 -6.73 -15.57
N LEU A 121 -7.58 -6.87 -14.24
CA LEU A 121 -6.91 -7.94 -13.51
C LEU A 121 -7.93 -8.92 -12.93
N ASN A 122 -7.65 -10.23 -13.00
CA ASN A 122 -8.47 -11.29 -12.39
C ASN A 122 -8.38 -11.37 -10.85
N ARG A 123 -8.36 -10.23 -10.17
CA ARG A 123 -8.37 -10.11 -8.72
C ARG A 123 -9.41 -9.09 -8.31
N LYS A 124 -9.94 -9.27 -7.08
CA LYS A 124 -10.83 -8.28 -6.49
C LYS A 124 -10.11 -6.93 -6.45
N LYS A 125 -10.87 -5.89 -6.77
CA LYS A 125 -10.47 -4.49 -6.69
C LYS A 125 -9.78 -4.20 -5.36
N GLY A 126 -8.63 -3.52 -5.43
CA GLY A 126 -7.85 -3.08 -4.26
C GLY A 126 -6.91 -4.13 -3.67
N VAL A 127 -6.97 -5.41 -4.09
CA VAL A 127 -6.07 -6.46 -3.60
C VAL A 127 -4.66 -6.29 -4.13
N LEU A 128 -4.52 -6.11 -5.45
CA LEU A 128 -3.26 -5.82 -6.11
C LEU A 128 -3.34 -4.44 -6.75
N LYS A 129 -2.25 -3.68 -6.68
CA LYS A 129 -2.10 -2.38 -7.33
C LYS A 129 -0.84 -2.39 -8.21
N GLY A 130 -0.96 -1.86 -9.42
CA GLY A 130 0.17 -1.64 -10.32
C GLY A 130 0.86 -0.32 -10.00
N TYR A 131 2.18 -0.34 -9.92
CA TYR A 131 3.02 0.86 -9.80
C TYR A 131 4.10 0.84 -10.88
N PRO A 132 4.52 1.99 -11.42
CA PRO A 132 5.72 2.08 -12.25
C PRO A 132 6.92 1.49 -11.51
N ASP A 133 7.71 0.66 -12.18
CA ASP A 133 8.94 0.06 -11.65
C ASP A 133 10.09 0.44 -12.58
N ILE A 134 10.80 1.50 -12.21
CA ILE A 134 11.91 2.03 -13.00
C ILE A 134 13.20 1.69 -12.27
N ARG A 135 14.03 0.88 -12.94
CA ARG A 135 15.24 0.34 -12.36
C ARG A 135 16.33 0.18 -13.40
N THR A 136 17.43 0.90 -13.20
CA THR A 136 18.64 0.76 -13.98
C THR A 136 19.15 -0.68 -13.91
N PRO A 137 19.36 -1.36 -15.05
CA PRO A 137 19.85 -2.73 -15.09
C PRO A 137 21.22 -2.87 -14.39
N GLY A 138 21.42 -4.00 -13.69
CA GLY A 138 22.69 -4.33 -13.04
C GLY A 138 22.90 -3.73 -11.64
N LEU A 139 21.99 -2.88 -11.14
CA LEU A 139 22.06 -2.41 -9.75
C LEU A 139 21.69 -3.53 -8.75
N PRO A 140 22.44 -3.67 -7.62
CA PRO A 140 22.10 -4.62 -6.54
C PRO A 140 20.68 -4.42 -6.04
N GLU A 141 19.95 -5.51 -5.72
CA GLU A 141 18.52 -5.48 -5.37
C GLU A 141 18.17 -4.39 -4.35
N ASN A 142 19.01 -4.25 -3.32
CA ASN A 142 18.87 -3.29 -2.24
C ASN A 142 19.35 -1.87 -2.57
N VAL A 143 19.65 -1.55 -3.83
CA VAL A 143 20.04 -0.22 -4.29
C VAL A 143 19.02 0.33 -5.29
N ARG A 144 18.62 1.59 -5.11
CA ARG A 144 17.86 2.38 -6.10
C ARG A 144 18.68 3.60 -6.50
N ARG A 145 18.59 4.03 -7.75
CA ARG A 145 19.22 5.27 -8.24
C ARG A 145 18.22 6.42 -8.18
N LEU A 146 18.65 7.61 -7.74
CA LEU A 146 17.75 8.75 -7.56
C LEU A 146 17.14 9.22 -8.89
N GLY A 147 17.91 9.17 -9.98
CA GLY A 147 17.39 9.45 -11.33
C GLY A 147 16.23 8.52 -11.72
N ASP A 148 16.32 7.23 -11.39
CA ASP A 148 15.24 6.27 -11.62
C ASP A 148 13.99 6.65 -10.83
N LEU A 149 14.15 7.02 -9.55
CA LEU A 149 13.04 7.44 -8.68
C LEU A 149 12.42 8.78 -9.12
N ARG A 150 13.23 9.71 -9.65
CA ARG A 150 12.74 10.95 -10.24
C ARG A 150 11.90 10.67 -11.49
N LEU A 151 12.35 9.76 -12.36
CA LEU A 151 11.57 9.33 -13.52
C LEU A 151 10.29 8.61 -13.08
N GLU A 152 10.38 7.73 -12.09
CA GLU A 152 9.24 7.00 -11.53
C GLU A 152 8.20 7.97 -10.98
N CYS A 153 8.64 9.03 -10.30
CA CYS A 153 7.76 10.11 -9.87
C CYS A 153 7.05 10.79 -11.04
N GLN A 154 7.77 11.16 -12.12
CA GLN A 154 7.14 11.81 -13.28
C GLN A 154 6.05 10.93 -13.89
N VAL A 155 6.32 9.64 -14.05
CA VAL A 155 5.34 8.66 -14.53
C VAL A 155 4.14 8.55 -13.60
N MET A 156 4.37 8.39 -12.29
CA MET A 156 3.28 8.30 -11.29
C MET A 156 2.39 9.55 -11.30
N ILE A 157 2.98 10.73 -11.36
CA ILE A 157 2.27 12.01 -11.40
C ILE A 157 1.49 12.18 -12.69
N ALA A 158 2.04 11.78 -13.84
CA ALA A 158 1.36 11.86 -15.13
C ALA A 158 0.10 10.97 -15.14
N ILE A 159 0.21 9.73 -14.67
CA ILE A 159 -0.92 8.81 -14.50
C ILE A 159 -1.97 9.44 -13.56
N ALA A 160 -1.54 9.92 -12.39
CA ALA A 160 -2.44 10.51 -11.41
C ALA A 160 -3.19 11.74 -11.94
N LYS A 161 -2.48 12.66 -12.62
CA LYS A 161 -3.08 13.86 -13.23
C LYS A 161 -4.08 13.53 -14.32
N LYS A 162 -3.90 12.43 -15.05
CA LYS A 162 -4.85 12.04 -16.11
C LYS A 162 -6.21 11.62 -15.54
N GLU A 163 -6.22 11.09 -14.32
CA GLU A 163 -7.44 10.67 -13.62
C GLU A 163 -8.08 11.78 -12.78
N MET A 164 -7.31 12.78 -12.40
CA MET A 164 -7.82 13.91 -11.64
C MET A 164 -8.63 14.87 -12.52
N GLY A 165 -9.74 15.38 -11.96
CA GLY A 165 -10.51 16.46 -12.56
C GLY A 165 -9.71 17.76 -12.67
N LEU A 166 -10.09 18.62 -13.63
CA LEU A 166 -9.39 19.89 -13.91
C LEU A 166 -9.29 20.79 -12.67
N MET A 167 -10.39 20.91 -11.91
CA MET A 167 -10.44 21.76 -10.70
C MET A 167 -9.45 21.30 -9.63
N MET A 168 -9.29 19.98 -9.43
CA MET A 168 -8.33 19.45 -8.45
C MET A 168 -6.89 19.72 -8.89
N LYS A 169 -6.59 19.56 -10.19
CA LYS A 169 -5.26 19.87 -10.74
C LYS A 169 -4.90 21.34 -10.55
N LEU A 170 -5.83 22.25 -10.86
CA LEU A 170 -5.63 23.69 -10.66
C LEU A 170 -5.44 24.02 -9.18
N PHE A 171 -6.24 23.44 -8.29
CA PHE A 171 -6.11 23.63 -6.85
C PHE A 171 -4.72 23.20 -6.34
N VAL A 172 -4.27 21.99 -6.67
CA VAL A 172 -2.95 21.49 -6.25
C VAL A 172 -1.83 22.37 -6.81
N ASN A 173 -1.88 22.76 -8.08
CA ASN A 173 -0.88 23.65 -8.68
C ASN A 173 -0.83 25.01 -7.98
N THR A 174 -1.99 25.58 -7.64
CA THR A 174 -2.07 26.87 -6.93
C THR A 174 -1.50 26.77 -5.52
N VAL A 175 -1.85 25.73 -4.77
CA VAL A 175 -1.36 25.56 -3.39
C VAL A 175 0.13 25.24 -3.34
N THR A 176 0.63 24.42 -4.27
CA THR A 176 2.05 24.05 -4.33
C THR A 176 2.91 25.04 -5.11
N MET A 177 2.30 26.02 -5.77
CA MET A 177 2.94 26.98 -6.67
C MET A 177 3.79 26.35 -7.77
N THR A 178 3.50 25.10 -8.15
CA THR A 178 4.23 24.38 -9.19
C THR A 178 3.32 23.42 -9.96
N SER A 179 3.59 23.26 -11.25
CA SER A 179 3.01 22.18 -12.04
C SER A 179 3.86 20.91 -11.99
N ASN A 180 5.13 20.98 -11.56
CA ASN A 180 5.97 19.81 -11.35
C ASN A 180 5.77 19.28 -9.93
N TRP A 181 4.88 18.30 -9.80
CA TRP A 181 4.51 17.76 -8.48
C TRP A 181 5.66 16.99 -7.83
N CYS A 182 6.59 16.44 -8.62
CA CYS A 182 7.81 15.82 -8.09
C CYS A 182 8.76 16.81 -7.41
N ASP A 183 8.55 18.11 -7.65
CA ASP A 183 9.35 19.21 -7.11
C ASP A 183 8.57 20.05 -6.07
N MET A 184 7.40 19.56 -5.65
CA MET A 184 6.50 20.32 -4.78
C MET A 184 7.09 20.59 -3.40
N SER A 185 6.69 21.72 -2.82
CA SER A 185 7.06 22.12 -1.47
C SER A 185 5.85 22.59 -0.67
N PHE A 186 5.84 22.28 0.63
CA PHE A 186 4.90 22.85 1.60
C PHE A 186 5.67 23.58 2.69
N ASP A 187 5.26 24.81 3.01
CA ASP A 187 5.95 25.66 3.99
C ASP A 187 7.47 25.75 3.76
N LYS A 188 7.85 26.02 2.50
CA LYS A 188 9.24 26.10 2.01
C LYS A 188 10.08 24.83 2.16
N LYS A 189 9.50 23.70 2.57
CA LYS A 189 10.17 22.40 2.65
C LYS A 189 9.77 21.52 1.46
N LYS A 190 10.77 20.92 0.81
CA LYS A 190 10.53 19.97 -0.28
C LYS A 190 9.81 18.73 0.25
N VAL A 191 8.82 18.27 -0.51
CA VAL A 191 8.12 17.03 -0.19
C VAL A 191 8.99 15.86 -0.62
N ARG A 192 9.33 15.01 0.35
CA ARG A 192 9.98 13.73 0.07
C ARG A 192 8.94 12.69 -0.32
N PHE A 193 9.07 12.15 -1.53
CA PHE A 193 8.11 11.20 -2.10
C PHE A 193 8.31 9.81 -1.49
N SER A 194 7.22 9.15 -1.14
CA SER A 194 7.27 7.77 -0.64
C SER A 194 7.36 6.78 -1.79
N PHE A 195 8.37 5.92 -1.74
CA PHE A 195 8.60 4.82 -2.67
C PHE A 195 8.54 3.49 -1.94
N ARG A 196 8.06 2.45 -2.62
CA ARG A 196 7.92 1.12 -2.02
C ARG A 196 9.25 0.36 -1.99
N SER A 197 9.41 -0.44 -0.94
CA SER A 197 10.40 -1.50 -0.84
C SER A 197 9.71 -2.86 -0.98
N GLN A 198 10.38 -3.80 -1.64
CA GLN A 198 9.88 -5.17 -1.80
C GLN A 198 10.05 -5.99 -0.51
N HIS A 199 11.07 -5.66 0.27
CA HIS A 199 11.38 -6.31 1.54
C HIS A 199 11.18 -5.34 2.71
N PRO A 200 10.89 -5.87 3.91
CA PRO A 200 10.81 -5.05 5.10
C PRO A 200 12.11 -4.26 5.31
N LEU A 201 12.01 -2.97 5.63
CA LEU A 201 13.13 -2.08 5.86
C LEU A 201 13.44 -1.95 7.35
N GLU A 202 14.72 -2.03 7.70
CA GLU A 202 15.26 -1.55 8.96
C GLU A 202 15.64 -0.06 8.83
N SER A 203 16.32 0.29 7.73
CA SER A 203 16.66 1.68 7.39
C SER A 203 16.89 1.88 5.89
N ALA A 204 17.04 3.13 5.47
CA ALA A 204 17.49 3.49 4.13
C ALA A 204 18.39 4.71 4.21
N ASP A 205 19.45 4.75 3.41
CA ASP A 205 20.40 5.85 3.34
C ASP A 205 20.51 6.33 1.89
N ILE A 206 20.59 7.63 1.66
CA ILE A 206 20.99 8.19 0.36
C ILE A 206 22.48 8.53 0.38
N VAL A 207 23.18 8.17 -0.68
CA VAL A 207 24.63 8.33 -0.84
C VAL A 207 24.93 9.00 -2.18
N ASP A 208 25.69 10.08 -2.16
CA ASP A 208 26.15 10.80 -3.36
C ASP A 208 27.59 11.29 -3.15
N GLY A 209 28.55 10.56 -3.74
CA GLY A 209 29.97 10.73 -3.41
C GLY A 209 30.24 10.46 -1.94
N GLU A 210 30.77 11.45 -1.22
CA GLU A 210 31.03 11.37 0.22
C GLU A 210 29.82 11.76 1.08
N ARG A 211 28.79 12.36 0.49
CA ARG A 211 27.58 12.79 1.21
C ARG A 211 26.70 11.58 1.49
N ARG A 212 26.33 11.39 2.76
CA ARG A 212 25.37 10.38 3.22
C ARG A 212 24.30 11.01 4.09
N GLU A 213 23.04 10.62 3.89
CA GLU A 213 21.93 11.04 4.73
C GLU A 213 20.97 9.88 5.00
N ARG A 214 20.53 9.75 6.25
CA ARG A 214 19.50 8.79 6.66
C ARG A 214 18.13 9.25 6.17
N LEU A 215 17.45 8.38 5.42
CA LEU A 215 16.09 8.63 4.95
C LEU A 215 15.06 8.17 5.96
N GLU A 216 13.91 8.82 5.93
CA GLU A 216 12.73 8.40 6.67
C GLU A 216 12.13 7.15 6.02
N THR A 217 11.90 6.10 6.80
CA THR A 217 11.33 4.83 6.32
C THR A 217 10.03 4.49 7.02
N SER A 218 9.18 3.73 6.37
CA SER A 218 8.18 2.85 7.01
C SER A 218 8.59 1.40 6.74
N ASP A 219 7.82 0.42 7.20
CA ASP A 219 8.23 -0.99 7.10
C ASP A 219 8.44 -1.44 5.65
N PHE A 220 7.64 -0.93 4.70
CA PHE A 220 7.75 -1.28 3.27
C PHE A 220 7.87 -0.06 2.36
N SER A 221 8.33 1.08 2.89
CA SER A 221 8.55 2.26 2.07
C SER A 221 9.63 3.18 2.63
N PHE A 222 10.15 4.05 1.79
CA PHE A 222 11.11 5.08 2.19
C PHE A 222 10.76 6.40 1.50
N ARG A 223 11.06 7.52 2.16
CA ARG A 223 10.81 8.87 1.63
C ARG A 223 12.09 9.40 0.97
N SER A 224 12.03 9.55 -0.35
CA SER A 224 13.17 9.93 -1.19
C SER A 224 13.12 11.42 -1.58
N PRO A 225 14.27 12.11 -1.58
CA PRO A 225 14.39 13.54 -1.88
C PRO A 225 14.39 13.84 -3.38
N VAL A 226 13.40 13.33 -4.13
CA VAL A 226 13.37 13.45 -5.61
C VAL A 226 13.31 14.90 -6.12
N GLY A 227 12.72 15.82 -5.34
CA GLY A 227 12.62 17.25 -5.66
C GLY A 227 13.77 18.11 -5.11
N GLU A 228 14.78 17.51 -4.46
CA GLU A 228 15.94 18.22 -3.94
C GLU A 228 17.06 18.18 -5.00
N SER A 229 17.36 19.32 -5.62
CA SER A 229 18.27 19.40 -6.78
C SER A 229 19.76 19.30 -6.43
N ASP A 230 20.10 19.40 -5.16
CA ASP A 230 21.45 19.24 -4.62
C ASP A 230 21.93 17.78 -4.61
N TRP A 231 21.03 16.81 -4.82
CA TRP A 231 21.38 15.43 -5.07
C TRP A 231 21.50 15.13 -6.57
N SER A 232 22.60 14.48 -6.96
CA SER A 232 22.82 13.98 -8.32
C SER A 232 21.78 12.93 -8.71
N ASN A 233 21.50 12.79 -10.00
CA ASN A 233 20.74 11.65 -10.52
C ASN A 233 21.44 10.31 -10.26
N GLU A 234 22.75 10.32 -10.04
CA GLU A 234 23.55 9.13 -9.73
C GLU A 234 23.55 8.77 -8.24
N ALA A 235 22.94 9.59 -7.39
CA ALA A 235 22.81 9.31 -5.97
C ALA A 235 22.12 7.95 -5.76
N ARG A 236 22.65 7.16 -4.83
CA ARG A 236 22.20 5.80 -4.53
C ARG A 236 21.41 5.79 -3.25
N ILE A 237 20.20 5.25 -3.30
CA ILE A 237 19.44 4.87 -2.11
C ILE A 237 19.84 3.45 -1.76
N GLU A 238 20.56 3.29 -0.66
CA GLU A 238 20.93 2.01 -0.06
C GLU A 238 19.84 1.60 0.91
N LEU A 239 19.14 0.51 0.60
CA LEU A 239 18.12 -0.09 1.43
C LEU A 239 18.76 -1.13 2.36
N HIS A 240 18.47 -1.01 3.65
CA HIS A 240 18.89 -1.97 4.67
C HIS A 240 17.67 -2.75 5.10
N TYR A 241 17.57 -4.00 4.65
CA TYR A 241 16.43 -4.85 4.94
C TYR A 241 16.47 -5.36 6.38
N ALA A 242 15.28 -5.54 6.94
CA ALA A 242 15.13 -6.19 8.22
C ALA A 242 15.52 -7.68 8.09
N PRO A 243 15.97 -8.33 9.19
CA PRO A 243 16.30 -9.74 9.18
C PRO A 243 15.13 -10.61 8.70
N GLU A 244 15.44 -11.63 7.91
CA GLU A 244 14.44 -12.62 7.52
C GLU A 244 13.97 -13.41 8.75
N LEU A 245 12.67 -13.67 8.81
CA LEU A 245 12.08 -14.51 9.85
C LEU A 245 12.48 -15.98 9.65
N THR A 246 12.89 -16.62 10.73
CA THR A 246 13.10 -18.08 10.80
C THR A 246 11.80 -18.85 10.53
N LEU A 247 11.92 -20.14 10.20
CA LEU A 247 10.74 -21.00 10.03
C LEU A 247 9.88 -21.08 11.30
N GLU A 248 10.52 -21.04 12.47
CA GLU A 248 9.85 -21.07 13.76
C GLU A 248 9.05 -19.78 14.00
N GLU A 249 9.64 -18.62 13.71
CA GLU A 249 8.97 -17.31 13.80
C GLU A 249 7.82 -17.16 12.81
N LYS A 250 7.94 -17.76 11.61
CA LYS A 250 6.85 -17.85 10.64
C LYS A 250 5.70 -18.72 11.15
N ALA A 251 6.02 -19.86 11.77
CA ALA A 251 5.03 -20.78 12.32
C ALA A 251 4.36 -20.25 13.60
N ASN A 252 5.08 -19.48 14.42
CA ASN A 252 4.59 -18.90 15.65
C ASN A 252 4.89 -17.38 15.69
N PRO A 253 3.93 -16.54 15.25
CA PRO A 253 4.10 -15.09 15.22
C PRO A 253 4.43 -14.43 16.57
N TRP A 254 4.16 -15.10 17.69
CA TRP A 254 4.51 -14.60 19.02
C TRP A 254 6.01 -14.73 19.37
N LEU A 255 6.79 -15.44 18.55
CA LEU A 255 8.26 -15.44 18.63
C LEU A 255 8.89 -14.24 17.93
N GLN A 256 8.15 -13.59 17.04
CA GLN A 256 8.61 -12.40 16.34
C GLN A 256 8.69 -11.21 17.30
N THR A 257 9.51 -10.23 16.94
CA THR A 257 9.52 -8.95 17.66
C THR A 257 8.18 -8.25 17.50
N LEU A 258 7.57 -7.87 18.62
CA LEU A 258 6.37 -7.04 18.68
C LEU A 258 6.77 -5.57 18.74
N PHE A 259 5.93 -4.69 18.18
CA PHE A 259 6.16 -3.26 18.10
C PHE A 259 4.91 -2.48 18.52
N VAL A 260 5.13 -1.29 19.06
CA VAL A 260 4.10 -0.24 19.11
C VAL A 260 4.17 0.55 17.80
N VAL A 261 3.15 0.40 16.95
CA VAL A 261 3.11 1.00 15.61
C VAL A 261 2.05 2.08 15.56
N GLY A 262 2.42 3.33 15.30
CA GLY A 262 1.44 4.42 15.28
C GLY A 262 1.99 5.79 14.88
N SER A 263 1.22 6.83 15.18
CA SER A 263 1.56 8.23 14.86
C SER A 263 2.88 8.70 15.48
N MET A 264 3.31 8.09 16.59
CA MET A 264 4.59 8.41 17.24
C MET A 264 5.81 7.91 16.46
N SER A 265 5.63 7.05 15.46
CA SER A 265 6.72 6.48 14.66
C SER A 265 6.46 6.55 13.15
N ASP A 266 5.54 7.43 12.71
CA ASP A 266 5.05 7.49 11.33
C ASP A 266 4.61 6.11 10.79
N TRP A 267 3.96 5.33 11.65
CA TRP A 267 3.48 3.98 11.35
C TRP A 267 4.59 2.97 10.98
N ALA A 268 5.85 3.25 11.30
CA ALA A 268 6.94 2.29 11.18
C ALA A 268 7.12 1.48 12.47
N SER A 269 7.60 0.25 12.31
CA SER A 269 7.94 -0.68 13.39
C SER A 269 9.31 -0.34 13.99
N ARG A 270 9.40 0.82 14.65
CA ARG A 270 10.62 1.35 15.30
C ARG A 270 10.67 1.19 16.82
N ASN A 271 9.53 0.85 17.42
CA ASN A 271 9.36 0.83 18.87
C ASN A 271 9.15 -0.61 19.37
N PRO A 272 10.23 -1.40 19.49
CA PRO A 272 10.11 -2.81 19.86
C PRO A 272 9.65 -2.95 21.32
N LEU A 273 8.69 -3.84 21.52
CA LEU A 273 8.26 -4.32 22.82
C LEU A 273 9.21 -5.44 23.25
N ARG A 274 10.00 -5.18 24.28
CA ARG A 274 10.92 -6.16 24.85
C ARG A 274 10.15 -7.10 25.77
N LYS A 275 10.43 -8.41 25.67
CA LYS A 275 9.89 -9.39 26.60
C LYS A 275 10.48 -9.13 28.00
N VAL A 276 9.60 -8.88 28.97
CA VAL A 276 10.00 -8.67 30.38
C VAL A 276 9.72 -9.93 31.22
N GLU A 277 8.69 -10.68 30.84
CA GLU A 277 8.31 -11.97 31.44
C GLU A 277 7.66 -12.82 30.33
N ASP A 278 7.43 -14.11 30.60
CA ASP A 278 6.67 -14.92 29.66
C ASP A 278 5.26 -14.37 29.42
N GLY A 279 4.93 -14.10 28.15
CA GLY A 279 3.69 -13.45 27.75
C GLY A 279 3.60 -11.94 28.05
N VAL A 280 4.58 -11.30 28.70
CA VAL A 280 4.53 -9.86 29.03
C VAL A 280 5.64 -9.11 28.31
N TYR A 281 5.27 -8.04 27.63
CA TYR A 281 6.18 -7.22 26.83
C TYR A 281 6.05 -5.74 27.17
N ALA A 282 7.15 -5.01 27.15
CA ALA A 282 7.17 -3.59 27.48
C ALA A 282 8.03 -2.74 26.53
N ALA A 283 7.60 -1.49 26.31
CA ALA A 283 8.35 -0.46 25.60
C ALA A 283 8.18 0.86 26.34
N GLU A 284 9.25 1.65 26.40
CA GLU A 284 9.21 3.01 26.95
C GLU A 284 9.38 4.00 25.80
N LEU A 285 8.42 4.91 25.64
CA LEU A 285 8.39 5.87 24.54
C LEU A 285 8.28 7.29 25.09
N GLU A 286 9.08 8.20 24.53
CA GLU A 286 8.91 9.64 24.71
C GLU A 286 7.73 10.11 23.85
N LEU A 287 6.70 10.65 24.49
CA LEU A 287 5.51 11.16 23.79
C LEU A 287 5.35 12.65 24.01
N GLY A 288 5.13 13.37 22.91
CA GLY A 288 4.70 14.77 22.94
C GLY A 288 3.22 14.92 23.36
N LYS A 289 2.86 16.10 23.87
CA LYS A 289 1.46 16.46 24.13
C LYS A 289 0.62 16.34 22.86
N GLY A 290 -0.55 15.74 22.96
CA GLY A 290 -1.49 15.63 21.84
C GLY A 290 -2.23 14.30 21.76
N ALA A 291 -2.93 14.09 20.65
CA ALA A 291 -3.64 12.86 20.38
C ALA A 291 -2.77 11.93 19.53
N HIS A 292 -2.55 10.71 20.04
CA HIS A 292 -1.80 9.65 19.36
C HIS A 292 -2.73 8.52 18.96
N SER A 293 -2.42 7.88 17.83
CA SER A 293 -3.16 6.70 17.36
C SER A 293 -2.19 5.60 16.98
N PHE A 294 -2.45 4.38 17.47
CA PHE A 294 -1.50 3.28 17.33
C PHE A 294 -2.19 1.91 17.39
N LYS A 295 -1.41 0.88 17.08
CA LYS A 295 -1.70 -0.55 17.25
C LYS A 295 -0.44 -1.23 17.81
N VAL A 296 -0.60 -2.48 18.21
CA VAL A 296 0.52 -3.32 18.69
C VAL A 296 0.57 -4.59 17.88
N GLY A 297 1.75 -5.03 17.46
CA GLY A 297 1.84 -6.25 16.66
C GLY A 297 3.21 -6.51 16.08
N THR A 298 3.30 -7.49 15.19
CA THR A 298 4.53 -7.76 14.43
C THR A 298 4.80 -6.66 13.41
N ARG A 299 6.00 -6.65 12.82
CA ARG A 299 6.36 -5.71 11.75
C ARG A 299 5.31 -5.71 10.63
N GLY A 300 4.93 -4.53 10.16
CA GLY A 300 3.88 -4.32 9.16
C GLY A 300 2.47 -4.67 9.62
N LEU A 301 2.27 -5.05 10.90
CA LEU A 301 1.00 -5.52 11.45
C LEU A 301 0.39 -6.68 10.66
N THR A 302 1.24 -7.54 10.07
CA THR A 302 0.83 -8.59 9.14
C THR A 302 0.40 -9.86 9.87
N ALA A 303 1.27 -10.41 10.72
CA ALA A 303 1.03 -11.67 11.44
C ALA A 303 0.25 -11.46 12.75
N ILE A 304 0.63 -10.45 13.54
CA ILE A 304 -0.12 -10.00 14.71
C ILE A 304 -0.48 -8.53 14.54
N SER A 305 -1.75 -8.21 14.77
CA SER A 305 -2.30 -6.86 14.61
C SER A 305 -3.33 -6.58 15.69
N LEU A 306 -2.86 -6.28 16.90
CA LEU A 306 -3.70 -6.01 18.05
C LEU A 306 -4.14 -4.56 18.08
N GLY A 307 -5.40 -4.33 18.42
CA GLY A 307 -5.97 -3.00 18.50
C GLY A 307 -7.22 -2.98 19.37
N ALA A 308 -7.96 -1.89 19.32
CA ALA A 308 -9.20 -1.75 20.08
C ALA A 308 -10.30 -2.68 19.55
N PRO A 309 -11.07 -3.36 20.42
CA PRO A 309 -12.28 -4.08 20.02
C PRO A 309 -13.37 -3.18 19.42
N ALA A 310 -13.40 -1.89 19.80
CA ALA A 310 -14.33 -0.90 19.26
C ALA A 310 -13.61 0.31 18.66
N PRO A 311 -14.23 1.04 17.69
CA PRO A 311 -13.69 2.31 17.21
C PRO A 311 -13.50 3.32 18.35
N GLU A 312 -12.50 4.19 18.21
CA GLU A 312 -12.27 5.35 19.09
C GLU A 312 -12.00 5.06 20.57
N GLN A 313 -11.72 3.80 20.92
CA GLN A 313 -11.39 3.44 22.30
C GLN A 313 -10.16 4.21 22.78
N GLN A 314 -10.36 4.95 23.87
CA GLN A 314 -9.32 5.71 24.55
C GLN A 314 -8.58 4.80 25.54
N VAL A 315 -7.27 4.92 25.56
CA VAL A 315 -6.41 4.34 26.60
C VAL A 315 -6.21 5.40 27.67
N ALA A 316 -6.75 5.15 28.86
CA ALA A 316 -6.53 6.01 30.02
C ALA A 316 -5.19 5.66 30.70
N ASP A 317 -4.57 6.68 31.30
CA ASP A 317 -3.27 6.53 31.97
C ASP A 317 -3.34 5.49 33.10
N GLY A 318 -2.45 4.50 33.07
CA GLY A 318 -2.35 3.42 34.03
C GLY A 318 -3.46 2.35 33.96
N VAL A 319 -4.45 2.49 33.08
CA VAL A 319 -5.58 1.55 32.98
C VAL A 319 -5.31 0.49 31.91
N ALA A 320 -5.46 -0.78 32.27
CA ALA A 320 -5.40 -1.88 31.32
C ALA A 320 -6.68 -1.93 30.46
N VAL A 321 -6.51 -2.08 29.15
CA VAL A 321 -7.61 -2.19 28.19
C VAL A 321 -7.52 -3.50 27.41
N PRO A 322 -8.66 -4.15 27.09
CA PRO A 322 -8.66 -5.34 26.26
C PRO A 322 -8.31 -5.00 24.81
N LEU A 323 -7.61 -5.92 24.14
CA LEU A 323 -7.27 -5.83 22.73
C LEU A 323 -7.98 -6.91 21.92
N ALA A 324 -8.34 -6.57 20.69
CA ALA A 324 -8.85 -7.49 19.69
C ALA A 324 -7.80 -7.77 18.61
N LYS A 325 -7.76 -9.02 18.14
CA LYS A 325 -7.04 -9.41 16.93
C LYS A 325 -7.64 -8.69 15.71
N GLN A 326 -6.78 -8.13 14.86
CA GLN A 326 -7.17 -7.24 13.77
C GLN A 326 -8.07 -6.07 14.22
N GLY A 327 -7.91 -5.62 15.48
CA GLY A 327 -8.71 -4.55 16.07
C GLY A 327 -8.52 -3.18 15.41
N LYS A 328 -9.36 -2.21 15.78
CA LYS A 328 -9.23 -0.83 15.31
C LYS A 328 -8.03 -0.14 15.97
N ARG A 329 -7.68 1.06 15.51
CA ARG A 329 -6.59 1.84 16.11
C ARG A 329 -6.99 2.29 17.52
N LEU A 330 -6.08 2.14 18.48
CA LEU A 330 -6.20 2.71 19.82
C LEU A 330 -5.99 4.23 19.75
N ARG A 331 -6.56 4.95 20.71
CA ARG A 331 -6.35 6.38 20.91
C ARG A 331 -5.73 6.63 22.28
N LEU A 332 -4.71 7.48 22.34
CA LEU A 332 -4.09 7.93 23.58
C LEU A 332 -4.01 9.45 23.54
N LYS A 333 -4.57 10.11 24.54
CA LYS A 333 -4.42 11.55 24.73
C LYS A 333 -3.33 11.80 25.76
N VAL A 334 -2.23 12.41 25.32
CA VAL A 334 -1.11 12.80 26.17
C VAL A 334 -1.30 14.25 26.57
N GLU A 335 -1.63 14.50 27.85
CA GLU A 335 -1.81 15.86 28.38
C GLU A 335 -0.49 16.53 28.74
N ALA A 336 0.46 15.74 29.26
CA ALA A 336 1.80 16.19 29.64
C ALA A 336 2.85 15.39 28.87
N PRO A 337 3.79 16.04 28.15
CA PRO A 337 4.84 15.32 27.46
C PRO A 337 5.74 14.58 28.46
N GLY A 338 6.35 13.49 28.00
CA GLY A 338 7.32 12.72 28.77
C GLY A 338 7.33 11.24 28.37
N ARG A 339 7.96 10.42 29.21
CA ARG A 339 8.07 8.98 29.00
C ARG A 339 6.82 8.24 29.42
N TYR A 340 6.39 7.30 28.58
CA TYR A 340 5.27 6.41 28.82
C TYR A 340 5.70 4.96 28.63
N ALA A 341 5.36 4.10 29.59
CA ALA A 341 5.52 2.67 29.49
C ALA A 341 4.26 2.04 28.86
N PHE A 342 4.46 1.36 27.74
CA PHE A 342 3.47 0.50 27.10
C PHE A 342 3.73 -0.92 27.58
N THR A 343 2.77 -1.54 28.26
CA THR A 343 2.86 -2.91 28.76
C THR A 343 1.78 -3.76 28.10
N LEU A 344 2.19 -4.70 27.26
CA LEU A 344 1.33 -5.71 26.66
C LEU A 344 1.37 -6.97 27.54
N ASP A 345 0.22 -7.39 28.03
CA ASP A 345 0.02 -8.70 28.66
C ASP A 345 -0.71 -9.61 27.67
N ALA A 346 0.01 -10.62 27.18
CA ALA A 346 -0.44 -11.61 26.22
C ALA A 346 -0.18 -13.04 26.74
N ARG A 347 -0.22 -13.23 28.06
CA ARG A 347 -0.23 -14.57 28.68
C ARG A 347 -1.43 -15.37 28.21
N ASP A 348 -2.59 -14.71 28.08
CA ASP A 348 -3.69 -15.17 27.26
C ASP A 348 -3.60 -14.52 25.87
N LYS A 349 -3.21 -15.33 24.87
CA LYS A 349 -3.05 -14.90 23.47
C LYS A 349 -4.39 -14.61 22.77
N GLU A 350 -5.50 -15.10 23.31
CA GLU A 350 -6.84 -14.85 22.79
C GLU A 350 -7.46 -13.59 23.39
N ALA A 351 -7.06 -13.22 24.61
CA ALA A 351 -7.54 -12.02 25.31
C ALA A 351 -6.39 -11.12 25.83
N PRO A 352 -5.49 -10.63 24.96
CA PRO A 352 -4.40 -9.76 25.39
C PRO A 352 -4.92 -8.42 25.90
N THR A 353 -4.19 -7.82 26.85
CA THR A 353 -4.48 -6.48 27.38
C THR A 353 -3.28 -5.55 27.22
N LEU A 354 -3.55 -4.24 27.10
CA LEU A 354 -2.53 -3.21 27.07
C LEU A 354 -2.75 -2.22 28.19
N ARG A 355 -1.68 -1.89 28.91
CA ARG A 355 -1.64 -0.74 29.82
C ARG A 355 -0.65 0.28 29.30
N VAL A 356 -1.01 1.55 29.32
CA VAL A 356 -0.09 2.66 29.04
C VAL A 356 -0.03 3.56 30.26
N ALA A 357 1.15 3.74 30.84
CA ALA A 357 1.34 4.52 32.06
C ALA A 357 2.45 5.56 31.89
N ARG A 358 2.21 6.80 32.31
CA ARG A 358 3.27 7.80 32.41
C ARG A 358 4.31 7.37 33.44
N LEU A 359 5.58 7.50 33.08
CA LEU A 359 6.68 7.26 34.00
C LEU A 359 6.99 8.53 34.82
N PRO A 360 7.60 8.37 36.02
CA PRO A 360 7.99 9.49 36.89
C PRO A 360 8.84 10.56 36.18
#